data_AF-A0A080M504-F1
#
_entry.id   AF-A0A080M504-F1
#
_cell.length_a   1.000
_cell.length_b   1.000
_cell.length_c   1.000
_cell.angle_alpha   90.00
_cell.angle_beta   90.00
_cell.angle_gamma   90.00
#
_symmetry.space_group_name_H-M   'P 1'
#
loop_
_entity.id
_entity.type
_entity.pdbx_description
1 polymer ?
#
loop_
_entity_poly.entity_id
_entity_poly.type
_entity_poly.pdbx_seq_one_letter_code
_entity_poly.pdbx_strand_id
1 'polypeptide(L)' 'MPNCREITRLCSDALERELTLRERVTLRTHLTICVACRNFRTHLAFLRQAMHRYAEGQGDAVPDKAEDPEKR' A
#
# COMPACT_ATOMS: atom_id res chain seq x y z
N MET A 1 -8.25 -11.50 17.64
CA MET A 1 -8.62 -10.94 16.32
C MET A 1 -7.81 -9.66 16.17
N PRO A 2 -6.88 -9.58 15.20
CA PRO A 2 -6.11 -8.36 14.98
C PRO A 2 -7.07 -7.23 14.58
N ASN A 3 -6.85 -6.03 15.12
CA ASN A 3 -7.66 -4.88 14.73
C ASN A 3 -7.26 -4.41 13.32
N CYS A 4 -8.18 -3.73 12.63
CA CYS A 4 -7.91 -3.25 11.26
C CYS A 4 -6.64 -2.38 11.19
N ARG A 5 -6.30 -1.64 12.26
CA ARG A 5 -5.11 -0.78 12.32
C ARG A 5 -3.80 -1.59 12.30
N GLU A 6 -3.74 -2.72 13.00
CA GLU A 6 -2.59 -3.63 13.01
C GLU A 6 -2.40 -4.27 11.64
N ILE A 7 -3.49 -4.64 10.97
CA ILE A 7 -3.47 -5.18 9.61
C ILE A 7 -3.03 -4.15 8.58
N THR A 8 -3.55 -2.92 8.68
CA THR A 8 -3.09 -1.79 7.86
C THR A 8 -1.60 -1.54 8.07
N ARG A 9 -1.11 -1.62 9.31
CA ARG A 9 0.32 -1.50 9.62
C ARG A 9 1.14 -2.62 9.00
N LEU A 10 0.71 -3.88 9.11
CA LEU A 10 1.35 -5.01 8.43
C LEU A 10 1.32 -4.88 6.89
N CYS A 11 0.26 -4.29 6.32
CA CYS A 11 0.21 -3.97 4.90
C CYS A 11 1.27 -2.93 4.50
N SER A 12 1.47 -1.88 5.31
CA SER A 12 2.53 -0.89 5.09
C SER A 12 3.91 -1.50 5.27
N ASP A 13 4.13 -2.26 6.35
CA ASP A 13 5.38 -2.97 6.59
C ASP A 13 5.72 -3.90 5.42
N ALA A 14 4.73 -4.56 4.81
CA ALA A 14 4.94 -5.41 3.64
C ALA A 14 5.48 -4.67 2.40
N LEU A 15 5.38 -3.34 2.37
CA LEU A 15 5.92 -2.51 1.31
C LEU A 15 7.41 -2.22 1.52
N GLU A 16 7.84 -2.12 2.77
CA GLU A 16 9.21 -1.75 3.16
C GLU A 16 10.07 -2.99 3.44
N ARG A 17 9.48 -4.03 4.04
CA ARG A 17 10.13 -5.28 4.43
C ARG A 17 9.32 -6.49 4.03
N GLU A 18 9.99 -7.64 3.95
CA GLU A 18 9.29 -8.91 3.83
C GLU A 18 8.58 -9.27 5.15
N LEU A 19 7.30 -9.58 5.05
CA LEU A 19 6.54 -10.13 6.17
C LEU A 19 7.00 -11.56 6.48
N THR A 20 7.07 -11.88 7.77
CA THR A 20 7.25 -13.25 8.24
C THR A 20 6.05 -14.12 7.84
N LEU A 21 6.24 -15.45 7.81
CA LEU A 21 5.18 -16.40 7.48
C LEU A 21 3.96 -16.24 8.40
N ARG A 22 4.19 -15.99 9.70
CA ARG A 22 3.14 -15.76 10.69
C ARG A 22 2.33 -14.49 10.37
N GLU A 23 3.00 -13.37 10.12
CA GLU A 23 2.35 -12.11 9.77
C GLU A 23 1.53 -12.23 8.47
N ARG A 24 2.07 -12.96 7.48
CA ARG A 24 1.39 -13.19 6.20
C ARG A 24 0.11 -14.00 6.37
N VAL A 25 0.10 -15.00 7.26
CA VAL A 25 -1.10 -15.78 7.60
C VAL A 25 -2.12 -14.92 8.34
N THR A 26 -1.69 -14.19 9.38
CA THR A 26 -2.56 -13.25 10.13
C THR A 26 -3.19 -12.20 9.22
N LEU A 27 -2.42 -11.66 8.28
CA LEU A 27 -2.93 -10.72 7.29
C LEU A 27 -4.01 -11.38 6.42
N ARG A 28 -3.72 -12.55 5.84
CA ARG A 28 -4.67 -13.26 4.97
C ARG A 28 -5.97 -13.61 5.68
N THR A 29 -5.93 -14.10 6.92
CA THR A 29 -7.13 -14.45 7.69
C THR A 29 -8.00 -13.24 8.03
N HIS A 30 -7.39 -12.07 8.26
CA HIS A 30 -8.17 -10.85 8.46
C HIS A 30 -8.79 -10.32 7.16
N LEU A 31 -8.07 -10.41 6.04
CA LEU A 31 -8.57 -9.95 4.74
C LEU A 31 -9.75 -10.78 4.22
N THR A 32 -9.93 -12.03 4.69
CA THR A 32 -11.11 -12.83 4.34
C THR A 32 -12.37 -12.40 5.08
N ILE A 33 -12.24 -11.79 6.26
CA ILE A 33 -13.37 -11.33 7.09
C ILE A 33 -13.64 -9.83 6.96
N CYS A 34 -12.65 -9.04 6.57
CA CYS A 34 -12.73 -7.58 6.52
C CYS A 34 -12.52 -7.07 5.08
N VAL A 35 -13.63 -6.69 4.44
CA VAL A 35 -13.63 -6.15 3.08
C VAL A 35 -12.88 -4.82 2.99
N ALA A 36 -12.95 -3.98 4.02
CA ALA A 36 -12.24 -2.70 4.04
C ALA A 36 -10.72 -2.87 3.94
N CYS A 37 -10.14 -3.77 4.75
CA CYS A 37 -8.72 -4.08 4.68
C CYS A 37 -8.34 -4.76 3.35
N ARG A 38 -9.25 -5.56 2.76
CA ARG A 38 -9.06 -6.16 1.43
C ARG A 38 -8.93 -5.09 0.35
N ASN A 39 -9.82 -4.10 0.34
CA ASN A 39 -9.78 -3.00 -0.61
C ASN A 39 -8.53 -2.13 -0.43
N PHE A 40 -8.18 -1.84 0.83
CA PHE A 40 -6.97 -1.08 1.16
C PHE A 40 -5.70 -1.74 0.58
N ARG A 41 -5.56 -3.06 0.73
CA ARG A 41 -4.43 -3.80 0.15
C ARG A 41 -4.38 -3.70 -1.38
N THR A 42 -5.53 -3.75 -2.04
CA THR A 42 -5.60 -3.57 -3.51
C THR A 42 -5.15 -2.17 -3.91
N HIS A 43 -5.57 -1.13 -3.19
CA HIS A 43 -5.17 0.25 -3.46
C HIS A 43 -3.66 0.44 -3.28
N LEU A 44 -3.09 -0.11 -2.21
CA LEU A 44 -1.64 -0.08 -2.00
C LEU A 44 -0.86 -0.78 -3.12
N ALA A 45 -1.35 -1.93 -3.61
CA ALA A 45 -0.71 -2.65 -4.71
C ALA A 45 -0.79 -1.87 -6.04
N PHE A 46 -1.90 -1.17 -6.28
CA PHE A 46 -2.04 -0.28 -7.43
C PHE A 46 -1.06 0.90 -7.35
N LEU A 47 -1.00 1.59 -6.21
CA LEU A 47 -0.06 2.69 -5.98
C LEU A 47 1.39 2.25 -6.16
N ARG A 48 1.76 1.08 -5.63
CA ARG A 48 3.12 0.53 -5.80
C ARG A 48 3.45 0.28 -7.26
N GLN A 49 2.52 -0.29 -8.03
CA GLN A 49 2.72 -0.51 -9.46
C GLN A 49 2.85 0.80 -10.24
N ALA A 50 1.99 1.79 -9.95
CA ALA A 50 2.07 3.11 -10.57
C ALA A 50 3.42 3.79 -10.28
N MET A 51 3.88 3.78 -9.03
CA MET A 51 5.19 4.32 -8.64
C MET A 51 6.35 3.58 -9.32
N HIS A 52 6.27 2.26 -9.45
CA HIS A 52 7.29 1.48 -10.15
C HIS A 52 7.35 1.85 -11.64
N ARG A 53 6.20 1.95 -12.32
CA ARG A 53 6.13 2.36 -13.72
C ARG A 53 6.65 3.78 -13.95
N TYR A 54 6.40 4.68 -13.00
CA TYR A 54 6.93 6.03 -12.99
C TYR A 54 8.46 6.03 -12.87
N ALA A 55 9.02 5.25 -11.93
CA ALA A 55 10.46 5.10 -11.76
C ALA A 55 11.15 4.47 -12.99
N GLU A 56 10.45 3.58 -13.71
CA GLU A 56 10.92 2.96 -14.95
C GLU A 56 10.80 3.86 -16.19
N GLY A 57 10.34 5.11 -16.04
CA GLY A 57 10.21 6.07 -17.15
C GLY A 57 9.12 5.73 -18.17
N GLN A 58 8.21 4.82 -17.83
CA GLN A 58 7.11 4.35 -18.70
C GLN A 58 5.74 4.90 -18.28
N GLY A 59 5.71 5.90 -17.39
CA GLY A 59 4.47 6.56 -17.02
C GLY A 59 4.05 7.56 -18.09
N ASP A 60 2.96 7.29 -18.81
CA ASP A 60 2.13 8.36 -19.36
C ASP A 60 1.88 9.37 -18.23
N ALA A 61 2.39 10.58 -18.42
CA ALA A 61 2.36 11.65 -17.43
C ALA A 61 0.90 11.91 -17.01
N VAL A 62 0.55 11.51 -15.79
CA VAL A 62 -0.52 12.22 -15.07
C VAL A 62 0.14 13.52 -14.62
N PRO A 63 -0.38 14.69 -15.04
CA PRO A 63 0.25 15.95 -14.72
C PRO A 63 0.26 16.10 -13.20
N ASP A 64 1.46 16.37 -12.70
CA ASP A 64 1.69 16.98 -11.41
C ASP A 64 0.73 18.15 -11.28
N LYS A 65 -0.23 18.01 -10.37
CA LYS A 65 -0.91 19.16 -9.80
C LYS A 65 -0.74 19.08 -8.29
N ALA A 66 0.50 19.29 -7.88
CA ALA A 66 0.84 19.76 -6.55
C ALA A 66 1.76 20.98 -6.67
N GLU A 67 1.33 22.01 -7.40
CA GLU A 67 1.77 23.40 -7.13
C GLU A 67 1.33 23.72 -5.69
N ASP A 68 2.24 23.71 -4.70
CA ASP A 68 3.25 24.73 -4.30
C ASP A 68 2.60 25.87 -3.48
N PRO A 69 3.07 26.18 -2.25
CA PRO A 69 4.12 27.19 -2.14
C PRO A 69 5.15 27.00 -1.00
N GLU A 70 6.41 27.40 -1.27
CA GLU A 70 7.20 28.37 -0.48
C GLU A 70 7.46 28.01 1.03
N LYS A 71 8.70 27.91 1.54
CA LYS A 71 9.65 29.02 1.67
C LYS A 71 10.93 28.57 2.41
N ARG A 72 12.08 28.90 1.80
CA ARG A 72 13.37 29.38 2.34
C ARG A 72 13.97 28.76 3.60
#